data_AF-A0A2N2NZI5-F1
#
_entry.id   AF-A0A2N2NZI5-F1
#
_cell.length_a   1.000
_cell.length_b   1.000
_cell.length_c   1.000
_cell.angle_alpha   90.00
_cell.angle_beta   90.00
_cell.angle_gamma   90.00
#
_symmetry.space_group_name_H-M   'P 1'
#
loop_
_entity.id
_entity.type
_entity.pdbx_description
1 polymer ?
#
loop_
_entity_poly.entity_id
_entity_poly.type
_entity_poly.pdbx_seq_one_letter_code
_entity_poly.pdbx_strand_id
1 'polypeptide(L)'
;MKRKNLILCFFIFAICIQGCGTRNNNDFAGSVKISKTSNVLSDQTPELPAQTITNPAAVENSPSSPVIHLSKTPTKTVHFTPTETYTPLPTIDRFGIQGLIDTNGGCELPCWWGIEPGKTTLEQVTVFLTPITKKLESYGPSKITVKGIQYESVGSSFDYALPGRQDLGSMYIVSWNGVVTFLSVDSSTMSYRWKISQILQKMGKPSEIYLLVKRSWSEIPVILVLFYPDQRVYFQINIDAYKENGIVKICLPQEGLLLATWSHDFDIDDQFKNLILGPESERKLQRLEEATSLTKDDFYEIFSDPSSLNCFESPLDVW
;
A
#
# COMPACT_ATOMS: atom_id res chain seq x y z
N MET A 1 -12.45 -30.71 22.02
CA MET A 1 -12.33 -29.53 21.14
C MET A 1 -11.20 -29.77 20.15
N LYS A 2 -11.54 -30.08 18.89
CA LYS A 2 -10.56 -30.43 17.84
C LYS A 2 -9.99 -29.15 17.24
N ARG A 3 -8.71 -28.86 17.51
CA ARG A 3 -7.92 -27.88 16.75
C ARG A 3 -7.87 -28.35 15.29
N LYS A 4 -8.55 -27.65 14.40
CA LYS A 4 -8.44 -27.89 12.95
C LYS A 4 -7.10 -27.33 12.50
N ASN A 5 -6.27 -28.21 11.96
CA ASN A 5 -5.01 -27.91 11.30
C ASN A 5 -5.26 -26.93 10.15
N LEU A 6 -5.00 -25.64 10.39
CA LEU A 6 -4.79 -24.65 9.34
C LEU A 6 -3.30 -24.67 8.98
N ILE A 7 -2.84 -25.81 8.44
CA ILE A 7 -1.55 -25.87 7.75
C ILE A 7 -1.84 -25.34 6.34
N LEU A 8 -1.87 -24.02 6.22
CA LEU A 8 -1.69 -23.38 4.92
C LEU A 8 -0.22 -23.53 4.57
N CYS A 9 0.06 -24.40 3.59
CA CYS A 9 1.33 -24.40 2.89
C CYS A 9 1.45 -23.10 2.08
N PHE A 10 1.79 -21.99 2.74
CA PHE A 10 2.17 -20.75 2.09
C PHE A 10 3.66 -20.56 2.26
N PHE A 11 4.40 -21.13 1.32
CA PHE A 11 5.78 -20.79 1.06
C PHE A 11 5.81 -19.38 0.44
N ILE A 12 5.69 -18.35 1.28
CA ILE A 12 6.29 -17.06 0.96
C ILE A 12 7.78 -17.29 1.18
N PHE A 13 8.46 -17.65 0.10
CA PHE A 13 9.91 -17.72 0.10
C PHE A 13 10.42 -16.39 0.63
N ALA A 14 11.23 -16.46 1.68
CA ALA A 14 12.23 -15.46 1.95
C ALA A 14 13.04 -15.30 0.66
N ILE A 15 12.73 -14.26 -0.12
CA ILE A 15 13.60 -13.80 -1.20
C ILE A 15 14.85 -13.29 -0.46
N CYS A 16 15.81 -14.22 -0.27
CA CYS A 16 17.17 -13.96 0.17
C CYS A 16 17.71 -12.80 -0.67
N ILE A 17 18.04 -11.66 -0.06
CA ILE A 17 19.36 -11.43 0.53
C ILE A 17 20.46 -11.94 -0.41
N GLN A 18 20.59 -11.35 -1.61
CA GLN A 18 21.88 -11.23 -2.29
C GLN A 18 22.01 -9.82 -2.84
N GLY A 19 22.61 -8.97 -2.02
CA GLY A 19 22.91 -7.58 -2.34
C GLY A 19 23.94 -7.00 -1.39
N CYS A 20 25.00 -7.76 -1.04
CA CYS A 20 26.20 -7.16 -0.45
C CYS A 20 26.93 -6.34 -1.52
N GLY A 21 26.44 -5.13 -1.78
CA GLY A 21 27.23 -4.07 -2.38
C GLY A 21 27.92 -3.30 -1.26
N THR A 22 29.22 -3.54 -1.07
CA THR A 22 30.10 -2.72 -0.22
C THR A 22 30.07 -1.29 -0.73
N ARG A 23 29.24 -0.43 -0.14
CA ARG A 23 29.27 1.01 -0.37
C ARG A 23 30.26 1.62 0.62
N ASN A 24 31.35 2.15 0.09
CA ASN A 24 32.35 2.90 0.84
C ASN A 24 31.69 4.11 1.50
N ASN A 25 31.72 4.14 2.83
CA ASN A 25 31.43 5.30 3.64
C ASN A 25 32.50 6.35 3.39
N ASN A 26 32.13 7.47 2.78
CA ASN A 26 32.79 8.76 3.00
C ASN A 26 31.73 9.84 3.09
N ASP A 27 31.73 10.51 4.24
CA ASP A 27 31.34 11.91 4.47
C ASP A 27 29.93 12.35 4.08
N PHE A 28 29.02 12.35 5.06
CA PHE A 28 28.05 13.44 5.20
C PHE A 28 27.63 13.63 6.66
N ALA A 29 28.54 14.18 7.48
CA ALA A 29 28.21 14.69 8.81
C ALA A 29 27.69 16.12 8.69
N GLY A 30 26.38 16.26 8.44
CA GLY A 30 25.65 17.52 8.54
C GLY A 30 24.51 17.39 9.53
N SER A 31 24.80 17.42 10.83
CA SER A 31 23.75 17.45 11.85
C SER A 31 23.15 18.86 11.94
N VAL A 32 21.97 19.05 11.36
CA VAL A 32 21.16 20.26 11.61
C VAL A 32 20.46 20.07 12.96
N LYS A 33 21.02 20.69 14.00
CA LYS A 33 20.31 20.87 15.28
C LYS A 33 19.20 21.91 15.08
N ILE A 34 17.98 21.47 14.89
CA ILE A 34 16.81 22.35 15.02
C ILE A 34 16.55 22.54 16.51
N SER A 35 17.05 23.65 17.05
CA SER A 35 16.73 24.11 18.40
C SER A 35 15.36 24.78 18.36
N LYS A 36 14.35 24.18 19.01
CA LYS A 36 13.06 24.83 19.23
C LYS A 36 13.26 25.96 20.25
N THR A 37 13.33 27.19 19.77
CA THR A 37 13.19 28.38 20.61
C THR A 37 11.74 28.46 21.07
N SER A 38 11.50 28.08 22.33
CA SER A 38 10.22 28.31 23.00
C SER A 38 10.11 29.79 23.33
N ASN A 39 9.40 30.55 22.48
CA ASN A 39 8.96 31.89 22.83
C ASN A 39 7.80 31.77 23.81
N VAL A 40 8.09 32.04 25.08
CA VAL A 40 7.11 32.35 26.12
C VAL A 40 6.39 33.63 25.68
N LEU A 41 5.18 33.47 25.14
CA LEU A 41 4.29 34.59 24.83
C LEU A 41 3.31 34.77 25.99
N SER A 42 3.24 36.02 26.47
CA SER A 42 2.45 36.46 27.61
C SER A 42 0.98 36.11 27.51
N ASP A 43 0.46 35.71 28.66
CA ASP A 43 -0.93 35.62 29.05
C ASP A 43 -1.68 36.93 28.74
N GLN A 44 -2.62 36.87 27.80
CA GLN A 44 -3.68 37.85 27.65
C GLN A 44 -5.02 37.14 27.76
N THR A 45 -5.71 37.46 28.85
CA THR A 45 -7.09 37.10 29.16
C THR A 45 -8.02 37.55 28.03
N PRO A 46 -8.83 36.65 27.43
CA PRO A 46 -9.88 37.04 26.51
C PRO A 46 -11.05 37.64 27.30
N GLU A 47 -11.34 38.91 27.04
CA GLU A 47 -12.54 39.60 27.50
C GLU A 47 -13.78 38.98 26.80
N LEU A 48 -14.74 38.55 27.62
CA LEU A 48 -15.96 37.88 27.20
C LEU A 48 -16.92 38.87 26.51
N PRO A 49 -17.33 38.66 25.24
CA PRO A 49 -18.33 39.51 24.61
C PRO A 49 -19.71 39.25 25.24
N ALA A 50 -20.33 40.32 25.75
CA ALA A 50 -21.71 40.32 26.20
C ALA A 50 -22.66 39.97 25.04
N GLN A 51 -23.43 38.88 25.21
CA GLN A 51 -24.46 38.48 24.25
C GLN A 51 -25.67 39.43 24.36
N THR A 52 -25.97 40.11 23.27
CA THR A 52 -27.20 40.89 23.11
C THR A 52 -28.34 39.96 22.70
N ILE A 53 -29.30 39.76 23.60
CA ILE A 53 -30.53 39.02 23.34
C ILE A 53 -31.38 39.85 22.36
N THR A 54 -31.58 39.34 21.15
CA THR A 54 -32.51 39.93 20.17
C THR A 54 -33.71 39.00 20.05
N ASN A 55 -34.90 39.54 20.36
CA ASN A 55 -36.19 38.86 20.33
C ASN A 55 -36.46 38.18 18.96
N PRO A 56 -37.09 36.99 18.95
CA PRO A 56 -37.65 36.44 17.73
C PRO A 56 -38.93 37.20 17.33
N ALA A 57 -38.92 37.76 16.13
CA ALA A 57 -40.13 38.25 15.47
C ALA A 57 -41.06 37.08 15.17
N ALA A 58 -42.32 37.21 15.58
CA ALA A 58 -43.39 36.26 15.30
C ALA A 58 -43.60 36.15 13.78
N VAL A 59 -43.40 34.95 13.24
CA VAL A 59 -43.74 34.61 11.85
C VAL A 59 -45.20 34.19 11.84
N GLU A 60 -46.01 34.99 11.13
CA GLU A 60 -47.43 34.80 10.91
C GLU A 60 -47.65 33.63 9.94
N ASN A 61 -48.18 32.53 10.45
CA ASN A 61 -48.53 31.35 9.67
C ASN A 61 -49.79 31.64 8.83
N SER A 62 -49.60 31.86 7.53
CA SER A 62 -50.70 31.80 6.54
C SER A 62 -51.01 30.34 6.18
N PRO A 63 -52.29 29.94 6.16
CA PRO A 63 -52.70 28.59 5.76
C PRO A 63 -52.57 28.41 4.24
N SER A 64 -51.54 27.67 3.81
CA SER A 64 -51.41 27.18 2.44
C SER A 64 -52.47 26.12 2.17
N SER A 65 -53.31 26.34 1.15
CA SER A 65 -54.26 25.35 0.64
C SER A 65 -53.56 24.07 0.17
N PRO A 66 -54.20 22.89 0.30
CA PRO A 66 -53.64 21.63 -0.17
C PRO A 66 -53.74 21.56 -1.71
N VAL A 67 -52.61 21.74 -2.38
CA VAL A 67 -52.48 21.44 -3.81
C VAL A 67 -52.30 19.92 -3.96
N ILE A 68 -53.29 19.26 -4.56
CA ILE A 68 -53.23 17.83 -4.90
C ILE A 68 -52.22 17.68 -6.04
N HIS A 69 -50.97 17.38 -5.71
CA HIS A 69 -49.97 16.96 -6.68
C HIS A 69 -50.27 15.52 -7.12
N LEU A 70 -50.70 15.34 -8.38
CA LEU A 70 -50.66 14.04 -9.04
C LEU A 70 -49.19 13.59 -9.14
N SER A 71 -48.80 12.74 -8.20
CA SER A 71 -47.51 12.04 -8.21
C SER A 71 -47.50 11.10 -9.41
N LYS A 72 -46.71 11.45 -10.44
CA LYS A 72 -46.42 10.54 -11.55
C LYS A 72 -45.64 9.37 -10.98
N THR A 73 -46.26 8.19 -10.98
CA THR A 73 -45.62 6.92 -10.63
C THR A 73 -44.27 6.84 -11.34
N PRO A 74 -43.14 6.72 -10.62
CA PRO A 74 -41.83 6.64 -11.24
C PRO A 74 -41.80 5.39 -12.13
N THR A 75 -41.77 5.62 -13.43
CA THR A 75 -41.50 4.57 -14.41
C THR A 75 -40.14 3.99 -14.06
N LYS A 76 -40.08 2.68 -13.75
CA LYS A 76 -38.82 1.96 -13.56
C LYS A 76 -37.99 2.11 -14.83
N THR A 77 -37.08 3.08 -14.85
CA THR A 77 -36.02 3.14 -15.84
C THR A 77 -35.16 1.92 -15.63
N VAL A 78 -35.19 0.99 -16.58
CA VAL A 78 -34.28 -0.15 -16.62
C VAL A 78 -32.88 0.44 -16.78
N HIS A 79 -32.16 0.55 -15.66
CA HIS A 79 -30.76 0.91 -15.67
C HIS A 79 -30.02 -0.31 -16.21
N PHE A 80 -29.69 -0.28 -17.51
CA PHE A 80 -28.80 -1.27 -18.09
C PHE A 80 -27.46 -1.12 -17.39
N THR A 81 -27.12 -2.09 -16.53
CA THR A 81 -25.77 -2.20 -15.98
C THR A 81 -24.83 -2.29 -17.18
N PRO A 82 -23.87 -1.34 -17.35
CA PRO A 82 -22.96 -1.38 -18.48
C PRO A 82 -22.27 -2.74 -18.52
N THR A 83 -22.36 -3.42 -19.66
CA THR A 83 -21.62 -4.66 -19.89
C THR A 83 -20.14 -4.34 -19.76
N GLU A 84 -19.46 -4.99 -18.82
CA GLU A 84 -18.03 -4.78 -18.60
C GLU A 84 -17.29 -5.05 -19.91
N THR A 85 -16.80 -3.99 -20.54
CA THR A 85 -16.04 -4.08 -21.77
C THR A 85 -14.61 -4.41 -21.37
N TYR A 86 -14.20 -5.65 -21.59
CA TYR A 86 -12.83 -6.10 -21.33
C TYR A 86 -11.85 -5.23 -22.11
N THR A 87 -10.96 -4.54 -21.39
CA THR A 87 -9.83 -3.84 -22.03
C THR A 87 -8.75 -4.90 -22.30
N PRO A 88 -8.33 -5.11 -23.56
CA PRO A 88 -7.28 -6.09 -23.86
C PRO A 88 -5.97 -5.68 -23.16
N LEU A 89 -5.20 -6.67 -22.73
CA LEU A 89 -3.86 -6.43 -22.20
C LEU A 89 -3.00 -5.71 -23.26
N PRO A 90 -2.10 -4.80 -22.84
CA PRO A 90 -1.23 -4.10 -23.77
C PRO A 90 -0.34 -5.10 -24.53
N THR A 91 0.02 -4.79 -25.77
CA THR A 91 0.93 -5.64 -26.54
C THR A 91 2.37 -5.31 -26.17
N ILE A 92 3.12 -6.30 -25.65
CA ILE A 92 4.50 -6.13 -25.15
C ILE A 92 5.46 -5.70 -26.26
N ASP A 93 5.26 -6.19 -27.48
CA ASP A 93 6.10 -5.94 -28.66
C ASP A 93 6.27 -4.44 -28.99
N ARG A 94 5.30 -3.63 -28.61
CA ARG A 94 5.25 -2.20 -28.94
C ARG A 94 5.97 -1.31 -27.92
N PHE A 95 6.04 -1.73 -26.65
CA PHE A 95 6.54 -0.89 -25.56
C PHE A 95 7.85 -1.39 -24.95
N GLY A 96 8.13 -2.70 -25.07
CA GLY A 96 9.15 -3.34 -24.25
C GLY A 96 8.88 -3.18 -22.74
N ILE A 97 9.76 -3.73 -21.91
CA ILE A 97 9.61 -3.65 -20.45
C ILE A 97 9.72 -2.20 -19.96
N GLN A 98 10.61 -1.40 -20.56
CA GLN A 98 10.76 0.01 -20.19
C GLN A 98 9.45 0.80 -20.40
N GLY A 99 8.80 0.64 -21.55
CA GLY A 99 7.53 1.33 -21.81
C GLY A 99 6.41 0.87 -20.88
N LEU A 100 6.37 -0.41 -20.51
CA LEU A 100 5.42 -0.92 -19.50
C LEU A 100 5.66 -0.28 -18.13
N ILE A 101 6.92 -0.15 -17.70
CA ILE A 101 7.30 0.53 -16.45
C ILE A 101 6.92 2.02 -16.51
N ASP A 102 7.23 2.71 -17.62
CA ASP A 102 7.03 4.15 -17.75
C ASP A 102 5.55 4.55 -17.87
N THR A 103 4.70 3.66 -18.39
CA THR A 103 3.29 3.95 -18.63
C THR A 103 2.34 3.18 -17.71
N ASN A 104 2.85 2.23 -16.92
CA ASN A 104 2.05 1.20 -16.27
C ASN A 104 1.11 0.45 -17.25
N GLY A 105 1.54 0.28 -18.51
CA GLY A 105 0.69 -0.27 -19.57
C GLY A 105 -0.56 0.56 -19.87
N GLY A 106 -0.56 1.84 -19.49
CA GLY A 106 -1.70 2.76 -19.69
C GLY A 106 -2.83 2.60 -18.67
N CYS A 107 -2.62 1.89 -17.55
CA CYS A 107 -3.63 1.75 -16.50
C CYS A 107 -3.25 2.44 -15.18
N GLU A 108 -4.25 2.69 -14.35
CA GLU A 108 -4.08 3.21 -13.00
C GLU A 108 -4.19 2.08 -11.96
N LEU A 109 -3.60 2.28 -10.78
CA LEU A 109 -3.74 1.32 -9.68
C LEU A 109 -5.22 1.12 -9.32
N PRO A 110 -5.65 -0.10 -8.94
CA PRO A 110 -4.83 -1.27 -8.59
C PRO A 110 -4.34 -2.11 -9.79
N CYS A 111 -4.57 -1.66 -11.03
CA CYS A 111 -4.04 -2.35 -12.19
C CYS A 111 -2.52 -2.14 -12.32
N TRP A 112 -1.82 -3.21 -12.71
CA TRP A 112 -0.40 -3.16 -13.06
C TRP A 112 -0.17 -3.77 -14.44
N TRP A 113 0.35 -2.98 -15.39
CA TRP A 113 0.58 -3.37 -16.78
C TRP A 113 -0.66 -3.92 -17.51
N GLY A 114 -1.86 -3.47 -17.14
CA GLY A 114 -3.12 -3.99 -17.67
C GLY A 114 -3.72 -5.17 -16.87
N ILE A 115 -2.97 -5.75 -15.93
CA ILE A 115 -3.45 -6.84 -15.07
C ILE A 115 -4.27 -6.22 -13.94
N GLU A 116 -5.57 -6.49 -13.93
CA GLU A 116 -6.51 -5.97 -12.94
C GLU A 116 -7.01 -7.12 -12.04
N PRO A 117 -6.66 -7.12 -10.74
CA PRO A 117 -7.18 -8.10 -9.79
C PRO A 117 -8.72 -8.11 -9.73
N GLY A 118 -9.30 -9.29 -9.87
CA GLY A 118 -10.73 -9.56 -9.91
C GLY A 118 -11.30 -9.64 -11.32
N LYS A 119 -10.53 -9.25 -12.35
CA LYS A 119 -10.98 -9.24 -13.75
C LYS A 119 -10.10 -10.05 -14.68
N THR A 120 -8.77 -9.92 -14.56
CA THR A 120 -7.83 -10.62 -15.45
C THR A 120 -7.68 -12.09 -15.05
N THR A 121 -7.70 -13.00 -16.02
CA THR A 121 -7.46 -14.43 -15.77
C THR A 121 -5.97 -14.76 -15.73
N LEU A 122 -5.59 -15.80 -14.98
CA LEU A 122 -4.21 -16.29 -14.95
C LEU A 122 -3.73 -16.68 -16.35
N GLU A 123 -4.60 -17.27 -17.18
CA GLU A 123 -4.29 -17.60 -18.57
C GLU A 123 -3.92 -16.36 -19.39
N GLN A 124 -4.71 -15.30 -19.30
CA GLN A 124 -4.41 -14.02 -19.97
C GLN A 124 -3.06 -13.47 -19.52
N VAL A 125 -2.79 -13.51 -18.21
CA VAL A 125 -1.50 -13.07 -17.67
C VAL A 125 -0.34 -13.93 -18.19
N THR A 126 -0.49 -15.26 -18.20
CA THR A 126 0.56 -16.16 -18.70
C THR A 126 0.86 -15.86 -20.16
N VAL A 127 -0.15 -15.71 -21.01
CA VAL A 127 0.02 -15.36 -22.43
C VAL A 127 0.73 -14.01 -22.57
N PHE A 128 0.32 -13.02 -21.77
CA PHE A 128 0.90 -11.68 -21.79
C PHE A 128 2.36 -11.65 -21.33
N LEU A 129 2.72 -12.27 -20.20
CA LEU A 129 4.05 -12.17 -19.58
C LEU A 129 5.09 -13.15 -20.15
N THR A 130 4.65 -14.27 -20.75
CA THR A 130 5.57 -15.30 -21.28
C THR A 130 6.66 -14.74 -22.21
N PRO A 131 6.39 -13.81 -23.15
CA PRO A 131 7.42 -13.25 -24.02
C PRO A 131 8.58 -12.54 -23.31
N ILE A 132 8.37 -12.02 -22.09
CA ILE A 132 9.39 -11.31 -21.29
C ILE A 132 9.93 -12.11 -20.11
N THR A 133 9.29 -13.23 -19.79
CA THR A 133 9.62 -14.03 -18.62
C THR A 133 10.91 -14.81 -18.86
N LYS A 134 11.87 -14.65 -17.96
CA LYS A 134 13.12 -15.43 -17.89
C LYS A 134 12.94 -16.68 -17.06
N LYS A 135 12.13 -16.61 -16.01
CA LYS A 135 11.83 -17.72 -15.12
C LYS A 135 10.38 -17.64 -14.68
N LEU A 136 9.66 -18.74 -14.87
CA LEU A 136 8.30 -18.92 -14.41
C LEU A 136 8.29 -20.02 -13.36
N GLU A 137 7.86 -19.70 -12.16
CA GLU A 137 7.56 -20.68 -11.12
C GLU A 137 6.07 -20.67 -10.82
N SER A 138 5.48 -21.85 -10.65
CA SER A 138 4.07 -22.01 -10.29
C SER A 138 3.96 -22.87 -9.05
N TYR A 139 3.06 -22.46 -8.15
CA TYR A 139 2.82 -23.09 -6.86
C TYR A 139 1.33 -23.41 -6.74
N GLY A 140 1.00 -24.70 -6.63
CA GLY A 140 -0.37 -25.18 -6.56
C GLY A 140 -0.70 -26.22 -7.64
N PRO A 141 -1.99 -26.54 -7.86
CA PRO A 141 -3.15 -25.92 -7.20
C PRO A 141 -3.26 -26.32 -5.72
N SER A 142 -3.81 -25.43 -4.90
CA SER A 142 -4.23 -25.71 -3.53
C SER A 142 -5.70 -25.37 -3.34
N LYS A 143 -6.41 -26.10 -2.46
CA LYS A 143 -7.80 -25.77 -2.12
C LYS A 143 -7.81 -24.88 -0.89
N ILE A 144 -8.42 -23.71 -1.01
CA ILE A 144 -8.61 -22.77 0.11
C ILE A 144 -10.10 -22.57 0.36
N THR A 145 -10.46 -22.09 1.56
CA THR A 145 -11.84 -21.73 1.89
C THR A 145 -11.87 -20.29 2.39
N VAL A 146 -12.61 -19.43 1.70
CA VAL A 146 -12.77 -18.01 2.06
C VAL A 146 -14.26 -17.75 2.23
N LYS A 147 -14.66 -17.27 3.42
CA LYS A 147 -16.07 -17.01 3.77
C LYS A 147 -17.00 -18.20 3.49
N GLY A 148 -16.50 -19.43 3.70
CA GLY A 148 -17.24 -20.68 3.49
C GLY A 148 -17.28 -21.20 2.05
N ILE A 149 -16.72 -20.46 1.09
CA ILE A 149 -16.64 -20.84 -0.32
C ILE A 149 -15.28 -21.46 -0.61
N GLN A 150 -15.25 -22.61 -1.31
CA GLN A 150 -14.00 -23.25 -1.72
C GLN A 150 -13.50 -22.68 -3.04
N TYR A 151 -12.19 -22.39 -3.08
CA TYR A 151 -11.50 -21.93 -4.28
C TYR A 151 -10.30 -22.83 -4.59
N GLU A 152 -10.01 -23.00 -5.87
CA GLU A 152 -8.73 -23.49 -6.34
C GLU A 152 -7.77 -22.31 -6.46
N SER A 153 -6.72 -22.31 -5.65
CA SER A 153 -5.72 -21.26 -5.58
C SER A 153 -4.45 -21.68 -6.31
N VAL A 154 -3.94 -20.81 -7.19
CA VAL A 154 -2.66 -20.97 -7.88
C VAL A 154 -1.82 -19.72 -7.68
N GLY A 155 -0.61 -19.89 -7.16
CA GLY A 155 0.42 -18.86 -7.10
C GLY A 155 1.38 -18.97 -8.28
N SER A 156 1.87 -17.87 -8.82
CA SER A 156 2.87 -17.87 -9.90
C SER A 156 3.83 -16.71 -9.75
N SER A 157 5.12 -16.96 -9.95
CA SER A 157 6.19 -15.96 -9.98
C SER A 157 6.73 -15.84 -11.39
N PHE A 158 6.83 -14.60 -11.89
CA PHE A 158 7.36 -14.25 -13.19
C PHE A 158 8.58 -13.36 -13.01
N ASP A 159 9.77 -13.89 -13.26
CA ASP A 159 11.00 -13.10 -13.24
C ASP A 159 11.35 -12.64 -14.65
N TYR A 160 11.76 -11.39 -14.82
CA TYR A 160 12.05 -10.76 -16.11
C TYR A 160 13.27 -9.85 -16.03
N ALA A 161 13.92 -9.62 -17.17
CA ALA A 161 15.10 -8.78 -17.24
C ALA A 161 14.71 -7.29 -17.16
N LEU A 162 15.41 -6.52 -16.32
CA LEU A 162 15.20 -5.08 -16.23
C LEU A 162 16.12 -4.31 -17.20
N PRO A 163 15.63 -3.27 -17.90
CA PRO A 163 16.44 -2.50 -18.83
C PRO A 163 17.65 -1.84 -18.16
N GLY A 164 18.86 -2.16 -18.63
CA GLY A 164 20.11 -1.56 -18.12
C GLY A 164 20.56 -2.07 -16.75
N ARG A 165 19.95 -3.15 -16.25
CA ARG A 165 20.24 -3.73 -14.94
C ARG A 165 20.65 -5.21 -15.04
N GLN A 166 21.44 -5.66 -14.07
CA GLN A 166 21.85 -7.06 -13.95
C GLN A 166 20.86 -7.85 -13.08
N ASP A 167 20.18 -7.18 -12.15
CA ASP A 167 19.10 -7.74 -11.36
C ASP A 167 17.86 -8.01 -12.24
N LEU A 168 17.13 -9.04 -11.85
CA LEU A 168 15.82 -9.35 -12.40
C LEU A 168 14.76 -8.56 -11.64
N GLY A 169 13.70 -8.18 -12.36
CA GLY A 169 12.43 -7.83 -11.76
C GLY A 169 11.61 -9.09 -11.54
N SER A 170 10.70 -9.05 -10.58
CA SER A 170 9.84 -10.18 -10.26
C SER A 170 8.41 -9.70 -10.00
N MET A 171 7.45 -10.50 -10.46
CA MET A 171 6.03 -10.32 -10.22
C MET A 171 5.43 -11.61 -9.68
N TYR A 172 4.76 -11.52 -8.53
CA TYR A 172 4.06 -12.63 -7.91
C TYR A 172 2.55 -12.44 -8.03
N ILE A 173 1.84 -13.48 -8.47
CA ILE A 173 0.40 -13.46 -8.71
C ILE A 173 -0.24 -14.62 -7.98
N VAL A 174 -1.38 -14.36 -7.36
CA VAL A 174 -2.29 -15.40 -6.86
C VAL A 174 -3.60 -15.29 -7.64
N SER A 175 -4.12 -16.43 -8.05
CA SER A 175 -5.43 -16.55 -8.69
C SER A 175 -6.32 -17.52 -7.94
N TRP A 176 -7.62 -17.25 -7.91
CA TRP A 176 -8.67 -18.12 -7.39
C TRP A 176 -9.60 -18.53 -8.53
N ASN A 177 -9.76 -19.83 -8.75
CA ASN A 177 -10.51 -20.39 -9.88
C ASN A 177 -10.09 -19.78 -11.23
N GLY A 178 -8.78 -19.52 -11.39
CA GLY A 178 -8.20 -18.95 -12.60
C GLY A 178 -8.34 -17.42 -12.76
N VAL A 179 -8.96 -16.69 -11.82
CA VAL A 179 -9.02 -15.21 -11.83
C VAL A 179 -8.00 -14.64 -10.87
N VAL A 180 -7.19 -13.67 -11.30
CA VAL A 180 -6.18 -13.01 -10.45
C VAL A 180 -6.87 -12.32 -9.27
N THR A 181 -6.46 -12.62 -8.05
CA THR A 181 -7.01 -12.01 -6.82
C THR A 181 -5.98 -11.19 -6.07
N PHE A 182 -4.69 -11.46 -6.27
CA PHE A 182 -3.60 -10.72 -5.67
C PHE A 182 -2.43 -10.63 -6.65
N LEU A 183 -1.76 -9.49 -6.67
CA LEU A 183 -0.56 -9.25 -7.47
C LEU A 183 0.43 -8.42 -6.64
N SER A 184 1.70 -8.82 -6.68
CA SER A 184 2.82 -8.13 -6.05
C SER A 184 3.95 -7.93 -7.05
N VAL A 185 4.60 -6.77 -7.00
CA VAL A 185 5.70 -6.36 -7.87
C VAL A 185 6.88 -5.97 -6.99
N ASP A 186 8.03 -6.57 -7.27
CA ASP A 186 9.21 -6.42 -6.44
C ASP A 186 9.82 -5.02 -6.45
N SER A 187 10.70 -4.79 -5.48
CA SER A 187 11.35 -3.49 -5.31
C SER A 187 12.27 -3.10 -6.46
N SER A 188 12.90 -4.06 -7.14
CA SER A 188 13.74 -3.78 -8.29
C SER A 188 12.94 -3.17 -9.43
N THR A 189 11.78 -3.73 -9.77
CA THR A 189 10.90 -3.17 -10.82
C THR A 189 10.34 -1.82 -10.41
N MET A 190 9.82 -1.72 -9.19
CA MET A 190 9.18 -0.50 -8.69
C MET A 190 10.13 0.70 -8.56
N SER A 191 11.42 0.44 -8.30
CA SER A 191 12.44 1.49 -8.16
C SER A 191 12.61 2.36 -9.42
N TYR A 192 12.23 1.87 -10.60
CA TYR A 192 12.23 2.66 -11.82
C TYR A 192 11.14 3.73 -11.87
N ARG A 193 10.01 3.48 -11.19
CA ARG A 193 8.79 4.27 -11.39
C ARG A 193 8.45 5.18 -10.23
N TRP A 194 8.52 4.66 -9.01
CA TRP A 194 7.96 5.33 -7.86
C TRP A 194 8.94 5.44 -6.71
N LYS A 195 9.11 6.68 -6.26
CA LYS A 195 9.65 7.03 -4.95
C LYS A 195 8.50 7.21 -3.96
N ILE A 196 8.81 7.12 -2.67
CA ILE A 196 7.83 7.32 -1.59
C ILE A 196 7.13 8.68 -1.72
N SER A 197 7.89 9.76 -1.94
CA SER A 197 7.34 11.10 -2.13
C SER A 197 6.35 11.18 -3.28
N GLN A 198 6.63 10.51 -4.41
CA GLN A 198 5.73 10.48 -5.56
C GLN A 198 4.44 9.70 -5.26
N ILE A 199 4.52 8.64 -4.47
CA ILE A 199 3.34 7.88 -4.02
C ILE A 199 2.47 8.75 -3.14
N LEU A 200 3.05 9.40 -2.13
CA LEU A 200 2.31 10.29 -1.23
C LEU A 200 1.68 11.47 -2.00
N GLN A 201 2.42 12.11 -2.90
CA GLN A 201 1.88 13.19 -3.73
C GLN A 201 0.73 12.73 -4.64
N LYS A 202 0.84 11.53 -5.23
CA LYS A 202 -0.16 11.01 -6.18
C LYS A 202 -1.39 10.43 -5.50
N MET A 203 -1.20 9.70 -4.41
CA MET A 203 -2.25 8.93 -3.73
C MET A 203 -2.80 9.62 -2.49
N GLY A 204 -2.14 10.69 -2.04
CA GLY A 204 -2.49 11.38 -0.80
C GLY A 204 -1.96 10.64 0.43
N LYS A 205 -2.62 10.87 1.55
CA LYS A 205 -2.26 10.28 2.84
C LYS A 205 -2.71 8.81 2.90
N PRO A 206 -1.83 7.87 3.32
CA PRO A 206 -2.24 6.49 3.57
C PRO A 206 -3.34 6.42 4.64
N SER A 207 -4.28 5.48 4.49
CA SER A 207 -5.28 5.23 5.53
C SER A 207 -4.62 4.73 6.81
N GLU A 208 -3.60 3.88 6.68
CA GLU A 208 -2.78 3.40 7.79
C GLU A 208 -1.30 3.31 7.39
N ILE A 209 -0.42 3.51 8.37
CA ILE A 209 1.02 3.29 8.21
C ILE A 209 1.43 2.28 9.27
N TYR A 210 2.03 1.18 8.84
CA TYR A 210 2.50 0.13 9.73
C TYR A 210 4.03 0.05 9.74
N LEU A 211 4.55 -0.32 10.89
CA LEU A 211 5.95 -0.58 11.12
C LEU A 211 6.12 -1.98 11.71
N LEU A 212 7.13 -2.68 11.21
CA LEU A 212 7.55 -3.98 11.71
C LEU A 212 9.06 -3.97 11.87
N VAL A 213 9.52 -4.17 13.10
CA VAL A 213 10.94 -4.34 13.37
C VAL A 213 11.29 -5.83 13.42
N LYS A 214 12.26 -6.25 12.59
CA LYS A 214 12.84 -7.59 12.66
C LYS A 214 14.01 -7.56 13.65
N ARG A 215 14.00 -8.47 14.63
CA ARG A 215 15.16 -8.63 15.52
C ARG A 215 16.34 -9.19 14.73
N SER A 216 17.42 -8.44 14.67
CA SER A 216 18.72 -8.86 14.15
C SER A 216 19.83 -8.31 15.06
N TRP A 217 21.03 -8.91 14.99
CA TRP A 217 22.12 -8.71 15.96
C TRP A 217 22.93 -7.43 15.72
N SER A 218 23.00 -6.94 14.49
CA SER A 218 23.85 -5.79 14.09
C SER A 218 23.08 -4.68 13.39
N GLU A 219 22.05 -5.03 12.63
CA GLU A 219 21.16 -4.10 11.92
C GLU A 219 19.76 -4.25 12.49
N ILE A 220 18.93 -3.21 12.38
CA ILE A 220 17.51 -3.29 12.72
C ILE A 220 16.71 -3.19 11.42
N PRO A 221 16.44 -4.32 10.73
CA PRO A 221 15.60 -4.28 9.55
C PRO A 221 14.19 -3.87 9.94
N VAL A 222 13.71 -2.78 9.37
CA VAL A 222 12.36 -2.27 9.53
C VAL A 222 11.62 -2.45 8.22
N ILE A 223 10.40 -2.98 8.31
CA ILE A 223 9.45 -2.94 7.22
C ILE A 223 8.45 -1.83 7.51
N LEU A 224 8.37 -0.85 6.62
CA LEU A 224 7.33 0.16 6.61
C LEU A 224 6.27 -0.22 5.57
N VAL A 225 5.00 -0.13 5.93
CA VAL A 225 3.89 -0.37 5.01
C VAL A 225 2.99 0.86 4.92
N LEU A 226 2.80 1.37 3.70
CA LEU A 226 1.81 2.41 3.38
C LEU A 226 0.55 1.70 2.88
N PHE A 227 -0.54 1.74 3.65
CA PHE A 227 -1.75 0.96 3.38
C PHE A 227 -2.89 1.84 2.86
N TYR A 228 -3.38 1.52 1.65
CA TYR A 228 -4.44 2.25 0.92
C TYR A 228 -5.58 1.28 0.56
N PRO A 229 -6.41 0.88 1.54
CA PRO A 229 -7.42 -0.16 1.36
C PRO A 229 -8.50 0.21 0.35
N ASP A 230 -8.93 1.48 0.30
CA ASP A 230 -9.96 1.96 -0.63
C ASP A 230 -9.49 1.84 -2.09
N GLN A 231 -8.20 2.03 -2.33
CA GLN A 231 -7.55 1.87 -3.64
C GLN A 231 -7.09 0.43 -3.89
N ARG A 232 -7.23 -0.47 -2.89
CA ARG A 232 -6.80 -1.87 -2.92
C ARG A 232 -5.32 -2.04 -3.25
N VAL A 233 -4.49 -1.22 -2.61
CA VAL A 233 -3.04 -1.24 -2.76
C VAL A 233 -2.33 -1.02 -1.43
N TYR A 234 -1.16 -1.64 -1.29
CA TYR A 234 -0.20 -1.27 -0.27
C TYR A 234 1.20 -1.24 -0.85
N PHE A 235 2.06 -0.44 -0.21
CA PHE A 235 3.47 -0.37 -0.54
C PHE A 235 4.29 -0.80 0.65
N GLN A 236 5.30 -1.63 0.42
CA GLN A 236 6.20 -2.12 1.46
C GLN A 236 7.60 -1.61 1.18
N ILE A 237 8.25 -1.03 2.18
CA ILE A 237 9.64 -0.57 2.09
C ILE A 237 10.46 -1.32 3.14
N ASN A 238 11.56 -1.93 2.71
CA ASN A 238 12.56 -2.48 3.62
C ASN A 238 13.60 -1.41 3.92
N ILE A 239 13.86 -1.17 5.21
CA ILE A 239 14.69 -0.08 5.70
C ILE A 239 15.71 -0.65 6.68
N ASP A 240 16.97 -0.29 6.52
CA ASP A 240 17.99 -0.58 7.52
C ASP A 240 18.03 0.56 8.53
N ALA A 241 17.47 0.31 9.73
CA ALA A 241 17.47 1.28 10.81
C ALA A 241 18.67 1.09 11.74
N TYR A 242 19.00 2.16 12.46
CA TYR A 242 20.12 2.20 13.39
C TYR A 242 19.63 2.36 14.82
N LYS A 243 20.35 1.74 15.75
CA LYS A 243 20.10 1.88 17.18
C LYS A 243 21.05 2.92 17.77
N GLU A 244 20.49 3.89 18.48
CA GLU A 244 21.27 4.89 19.21
C GLU A 244 20.55 5.24 20.52
N ASN A 245 21.21 5.09 21.67
CA ASN A 245 20.69 5.51 22.98
C ASN A 245 19.28 4.98 23.34
N GLY A 246 18.95 3.74 22.95
CA GLY A 246 17.63 3.14 23.20
C GLY A 246 16.53 3.60 22.22
N ILE A 247 16.92 4.26 21.14
CA ILE A 247 16.04 4.71 20.06
C ILE A 247 16.40 3.94 18.78
N VAL A 248 15.37 3.58 18.01
CA VAL A 248 15.48 3.09 16.63
C VAL A 248 15.27 4.29 15.71
N LYS A 249 16.33 4.67 14.98
CA LYS A 249 16.29 5.76 14.00
C LYS A 249 16.08 5.20 12.60
N ILE A 250 14.97 5.61 11.98
CA ILE A 250 14.48 5.08 10.70
C ILE A 250 14.57 6.18 9.66
N CYS A 251 15.42 6.00 8.66
CA CYS A 251 15.61 6.95 7.56
C CYS A 251 15.08 6.30 6.28
N LEU A 252 14.08 6.91 5.63
CA LEU A 252 13.44 6.28 4.49
C LEU A 252 14.36 6.30 3.26
N PRO A 253 14.61 5.13 2.63
CA PRO A 253 15.31 5.09 1.37
C PRO A 253 14.42 5.67 0.27
N GLN A 254 15.05 6.18 -0.79
CA GLN A 254 14.35 6.66 -1.99
C GLN A 254 13.99 5.53 -2.96
N GLU A 255 14.46 4.32 -2.70
CA GLU A 255 14.29 3.10 -3.50
C GLU A 255 13.88 1.93 -2.59
N GLY A 256 13.65 0.74 -3.13
CA GLY A 256 13.38 -0.46 -2.32
C GLY A 256 11.89 -0.72 -2.03
N LEU A 257 11.01 -0.13 -2.82
CA LEU A 257 9.56 -0.16 -2.61
C LEU A 257 8.91 -1.34 -3.34
N LEU A 258 8.28 -2.26 -2.63
CA LEU A 258 7.43 -3.30 -3.21
C LEU A 258 5.99 -2.78 -3.33
N LEU A 259 5.31 -3.12 -4.42
CA LEU A 259 3.88 -2.86 -4.63
C LEU A 259 3.09 -4.15 -4.43
N ALA A 260 1.94 -4.06 -3.77
CA ALA A 260 0.94 -5.12 -3.78
C ALA A 260 -0.46 -4.57 -4.03
N THR A 261 -1.27 -5.32 -4.78
CA THR A 261 -2.63 -4.98 -5.20
C THR A 261 -3.54 -6.20 -5.09
N TRP A 262 -4.84 -6.00 -4.90
CA TRP A 262 -5.79 -7.11 -4.71
C TRP A 262 -7.20 -6.82 -5.21
N SER A 263 -7.99 -7.88 -5.39
CA SER A 263 -9.38 -7.81 -5.84
C SER A 263 -10.35 -7.52 -4.68
N HIS A 264 -11.60 -7.17 -4.99
CA HIS A 264 -12.63 -6.99 -3.94
C HIS A 264 -12.96 -8.29 -3.18
N ASP A 265 -12.79 -9.44 -3.82
CA ASP A 265 -13.04 -10.75 -3.20
C ASP A 265 -11.92 -11.18 -2.26
N PHE A 266 -10.75 -10.55 -2.38
CA PHE A 266 -9.61 -10.79 -1.52
C PHE A 266 -9.76 -9.99 -0.23
N ASP A 267 -10.10 -10.69 0.85
CA ASP A 267 -10.19 -10.11 2.18
C ASP A 267 -8.78 -9.83 2.73
N ILE A 268 -8.26 -8.65 2.38
CA ILE A 268 -6.91 -8.26 2.76
C ILE A 268 -6.80 -8.10 4.27
N ASP A 269 -7.83 -7.71 5.02
CA ASP A 269 -7.68 -7.41 6.44
C ASP A 269 -7.31 -8.66 7.26
N ASP A 270 -7.95 -9.79 6.94
CA ASP A 270 -7.64 -11.09 7.55
C ASP A 270 -6.26 -11.63 7.12
N GLN A 271 -5.84 -11.31 5.90
CA GLN A 271 -4.62 -11.86 5.29
C GLN A 271 -3.40 -10.94 5.45
N PHE A 272 -3.60 -9.65 5.65
CA PHE A 272 -2.58 -8.60 5.59
C PHE A 272 -1.51 -8.83 6.64
N LYS A 273 -1.94 -9.12 7.88
CA LYS A 273 -1.00 -9.48 8.94
C LYS A 273 -0.17 -10.69 8.56
N ASN A 274 -0.79 -11.76 8.06
CA ASN A 274 -0.06 -12.97 7.68
C ASN A 274 0.87 -12.73 6.48
N LEU A 275 0.46 -11.87 5.54
CA LEU A 275 1.22 -11.52 4.35
C LEU A 275 2.47 -10.71 4.69
N ILE A 276 2.35 -9.75 5.62
CA ILE A 276 3.45 -8.88 6.06
C ILE A 276 4.33 -9.57 7.12
N LEU A 277 3.73 -10.25 8.09
CA LEU A 277 4.41 -10.85 9.24
C LEU A 277 4.97 -12.25 8.96
N GLY A 278 4.37 -12.98 8.01
CA GLY A 278 4.56 -14.41 7.86
C GLY A 278 3.78 -15.23 8.91
N PRO A 279 3.71 -16.57 8.74
CA PRO A 279 2.80 -17.45 9.49
C PRO A 279 3.12 -17.63 10.99
N GLU A 280 4.31 -17.24 11.45
CA GLU A 280 4.79 -17.55 12.82
C GLU A 280 5.52 -16.38 13.48
N SER A 281 5.09 -15.16 13.17
CA SER A 281 5.75 -13.99 13.71
C SER A 281 5.17 -13.64 15.08
N GLU A 282 5.93 -13.93 16.15
CA GLU A 282 5.83 -13.20 17.44
C GLU A 282 6.10 -11.69 17.28
N ARG A 283 6.46 -11.24 16.07
CA ARG A 283 6.80 -9.86 15.79
C ARG A 283 5.56 -9.00 15.84
N LYS A 284 5.76 -7.81 16.41
CA LYS A 284 4.73 -6.82 16.62
C LYS A 284 4.62 -5.94 15.36
N LEU A 285 3.56 -6.12 14.59
CA LEU A 285 3.15 -5.07 13.64
C LEU A 285 2.53 -3.94 14.45
N GLN A 286 3.07 -2.73 14.33
CA GLN A 286 2.59 -1.55 15.05
C GLN A 286 2.12 -0.48 14.08
N ARG A 287 1.11 0.30 14.48
CA ARG A 287 0.77 1.52 13.76
C ARG A 287 1.86 2.57 14.00
N LEU A 288 2.09 3.46 13.04
CA LEU A 288 3.07 4.54 13.15
C LEU A 288 2.88 5.36 14.44
N GLU A 289 1.64 5.74 14.73
CA GLU A 289 1.24 6.57 15.88
C GLU A 289 1.42 5.85 17.23
N GLU A 290 1.41 4.51 17.23
CA GLU A 290 1.64 3.71 18.44
C GLU A 290 3.13 3.49 18.70
N ALA A 291 3.95 3.49 17.63
CA ALA A 291 5.37 3.19 17.70
C ALA A 291 6.27 4.43 17.69
N THR A 292 5.74 5.59 17.36
CA THR A 292 6.51 6.83 17.18
C THR A 292 5.72 8.01 17.72
N SER A 293 6.35 9.18 17.77
CA SER A 293 5.67 10.45 18.06
C SER A 293 5.00 11.09 16.84
N LEU A 294 5.09 10.47 15.66
CA LEU A 294 4.53 11.02 14.42
C LEU A 294 3.06 10.63 14.25
N THR A 295 2.27 11.61 13.83
CA THR A 295 0.95 11.36 13.23
C THR A 295 1.10 10.98 11.75
N LYS A 296 0.04 10.44 11.15
CA LYS A 296 -0.01 10.23 9.69
C LYS A 296 0.09 11.53 8.90
N ASP A 297 -0.41 12.64 9.45
CA ASP A 297 -0.30 13.97 8.84
C ASP A 297 1.14 14.47 8.86
N ASP A 298 1.83 14.36 10.01
CA ASP A 298 3.25 14.69 10.11
C ASP A 298 4.08 13.86 9.12
N PHE A 299 3.81 12.55 9.05
CA PHE A 299 4.49 11.67 8.10
C PHE A 299 4.27 12.12 6.66
N TYR A 300 3.02 12.43 6.29
CA TYR A 300 2.68 12.89 4.95
C TYR A 300 3.42 14.19 4.61
N GLU A 301 3.39 15.19 5.49
CA GLU A 301 4.05 16.49 5.27
C GLU A 301 5.57 16.34 5.13
N ILE A 302 6.18 15.53 6.00
CA ILE A 302 7.63 15.31 6.04
C ILE A 302 8.11 14.57 4.79
N PHE A 303 7.41 13.51 4.37
CA PHE A 303 7.90 12.57 3.35
C PHE A 303 7.31 12.79 1.95
N SER A 304 6.32 13.68 1.80
CA SER A 304 5.85 14.09 0.48
C SER A 304 6.85 14.98 -0.25
N ASP A 305 7.78 15.63 0.47
CA ASP A 305 8.86 16.40 -0.15
C ASP A 305 9.97 15.47 -0.67
N PRO A 306 10.26 15.44 -1.99
CA PRO A 306 11.32 14.61 -2.55
C PRO A 306 12.74 15.01 -2.10
N SER A 307 12.91 16.21 -1.53
CA SER A 307 14.19 16.68 -0.98
C SER A 307 14.38 16.31 0.50
N SER A 308 13.36 15.74 1.15
CA SER A 308 13.45 15.30 2.53
C SER A 308 14.43 14.12 2.66
N LEU A 309 15.50 14.34 3.42
CA LEU A 309 16.36 13.28 3.96
C LEU A 309 15.96 12.96 5.41
N ASN A 310 14.67 13.11 5.70
CA ASN A 310 14.18 13.07 7.06
C ASN A 310 14.20 11.63 7.60
N CYS A 311 14.56 11.52 8.86
CA CYS A 311 14.44 10.29 9.63
C CYS A 311 13.41 10.53 10.72
N PHE A 312 12.80 9.45 11.21
CA PHE A 312 11.98 9.49 12.40
C PHE A 312 12.45 8.46 13.42
N GLU A 313 11.97 8.61 14.64
CA GLU A 313 12.47 7.90 15.81
C GLU A 313 11.36 7.07 16.45
N SER A 314 11.73 5.89 16.94
CA SER A 314 10.86 4.98 17.68
C SER A 314 11.60 4.49 18.93
N PRO A 315 10.98 4.51 20.13
CA PRO A 315 11.59 3.91 21.32
C PRO A 315 11.84 2.41 21.12
N LEU A 316 13.01 1.92 21.53
CA LEU A 316 13.39 0.51 21.33
C LEU A 316 12.50 -0.46 22.12
N ASP A 317 11.96 -0.04 23.26
CA ASP A 317 11.11 -0.85 24.15
C ASP A 317 9.70 -1.11 23.61
N VAL A 318 9.32 -0.47 22.50
CA VAL A 318 8.08 -0.76 21.77
C VAL A 318 8.15 -2.14 21.06
N TRP A 319 9.36 -2.66 20.79
CA TRP A 319 9.67 -3.80 19.90
C TRP A 319 10.29 -5.01 20.63
#